data_AF-A0A6A4QQQ8-F1
#
_entry.id   AF-A0A6A4QQQ8-F1
#
_cell.length_a   1.000
_cell.length_b   1.000
_cell.length_c   1.000
_cell.angle_alpha   90.00
_cell.angle_beta   90.00
_cell.angle_gamma   90.00
#
_symmetry.space_group_name_H-M   'P 1'
#
loop_
_entity.id
_entity.type
_entity.pdbx_description
1 polymer ?
#
loop_
_entity_poly.entity_id
_entity_poly.type
_entity_poly.pdbx_seq_one_letter_code
_entity_poly.pdbx_strand_id
1 'polypeptide(L)'
;MDLKLCLTPKFYKALSNGRYKSCLHRAVVNQYKERRSLAFFLCPKEDKVVRPPEDIVLKDGTKQYPDFTWSNLLEFTQKYYRADEATMHNFTKWLLSSKPQTPSS
;
A
#
# COMPACT_ATOMS: atom_id res chain seq x y z
N MET A 1 1.88 22.20 9.00
CA MET A 1 2.33 21.07 8.16
C MET A 1 1.94 19.78 8.87
N ASP A 2 0.97 19.05 8.33
CA ASP A 2 0.48 17.81 8.92
C ASP A 2 1.20 16.61 8.30
N LEU A 3 2.04 15.93 9.07
CA LEU A 3 2.62 14.67 8.66
C LEU A 3 1.60 13.56 8.94
N LYS A 4 0.86 13.14 7.91
CA LYS A 4 0.09 11.89 7.95
C LYS A 4 1.03 10.72 7.66
N LEU A 5 1.24 9.86 8.64
CA LEU A 5 2.04 8.63 8.53
C LEU A 5 1.08 7.44 8.48
N CYS A 6 1.23 6.56 7.48
CA CYS A 6 0.63 5.24 7.55
C CYS A 6 1.60 4.34 8.35
N LEU A 7 1.25 3.95 9.57
CA LEU A 7 2.14 3.11 10.40
C LEU A 7 2.19 1.66 9.90
N THR A 8 1.14 1.20 9.21
CA THR A 8 1.15 -0.07 8.48
C THR A 8 1.29 0.22 6.98
N PRO A 9 2.42 -0.14 6.34
CA PRO A 9 2.59 0.01 4.91
C PRO A 9 1.46 -0.68 4.13
N LYS A 10 0.96 -0.02 3.08
CA LYS A 10 -0.17 -0.51 2.28
C LYS A 10 0.08 -1.91 1.67
N PHE A 11 1.34 -2.27 1.43
CA PHE A 11 1.70 -3.59 0.94
C PHE A 11 1.37 -4.73 1.93
N TYR A 12 1.42 -4.51 3.26
CA TYR A 12 1.03 -5.54 4.24
C TYR A 12 -0.46 -5.87 4.16
N LYS A 13 -1.31 -4.87 3.85
CA LYS A 13 -2.73 -5.10 3.59
C LYS A 13 -2.90 -6.02 2.37
N ALA A 14 -2.11 -5.83 1.32
CA ALA A 14 -2.14 -6.71 0.15
C ALA A 14 -1.64 -8.14 0.47
N LEU A 15 -0.51 -8.27 1.18
CA LEU A 15 0.05 -9.58 1.56
C LEU A 15 -0.90 -10.40 2.43
N SER A 16 -1.65 -9.75 3.31
CA SER A 16 -2.63 -10.40 4.18
C SER A 16 -4.01 -10.58 3.53
N ASN A 17 -4.12 -10.33 2.22
CA ASN A 17 -5.39 -10.33 1.48
C ASN A 17 -6.48 -9.47 2.15
N GLY A 18 -6.09 -8.34 2.76
CA GLY A 18 -7.00 -7.40 3.41
C GLY A 18 -7.27 -7.68 4.89
N ARG A 19 -6.78 -8.80 5.45
CA ARG A 19 -6.99 -9.15 6.87
C ARG A 19 -6.33 -8.15 7.81
N TYR A 20 -5.14 -7.65 7.47
CA TYR A 20 -4.49 -6.57 8.21
C TYR A 20 -4.89 -5.21 7.67
N LYS A 21 -5.37 -4.35 8.58
CA LYS A 21 -5.78 -2.99 8.26
C LYS A 21 -4.59 -2.03 8.39
N SER A 22 -4.46 -1.14 7.42
CA SER A 22 -3.52 -0.02 7.48
C SER A 22 -4.21 1.17 8.14
N CYS A 23 -3.68 1.63 9.28
CA CYS A 23 -4.23 2.76 10.02
C CYS A 23 -3.60 4.08 9.58
N LEU A 24 -4.41 5.13 9.52
CA LEU A 24 -3.93 6.50 9.32
C LEU A 24 -3.50 7.09 10.67
N HIS A 25 -2.30 7.66 10.71
CA HIS A 25 -1.80 8.38 11.87
C HIS A 25 -1.43 9.81 11.47
N ARG A 26 -1.57 10.75 12.39
CA ARG A 26 -1.22 12.15 12.20
C ARG A 26 -0.39 12.63 13.38
N ALA A 27 0.72 13.29 13.08
CA ALA A 27 1.42 14.12 14.05
C ALA A 27 0.80 15.51 14.05
N VAL A 28 0.34 15.99 15.22
CA VAL A 28 -0.17 17.35 15.41
C VAL A 28 0.89 18.21 16.09
N VAL A 29 0.94 19.49 15.74
CA VAL A 29 1.88 20.46 16.33
C VAL A 29 1.39 20.97 17.68
N ASN A 30 2.32 21.33 18.56
CA ASN A 30 2.03 21.93 19.86
C ASN A 30 2.90 23.20 20.05
N GLN A 31 2.30 24.28 20.53
CA GLN A 31 2.99 25.56 20.77
C GLN A 31 3.85 25.57 22.05
N TYR A 32 3.60 24.67 23.00
CA TYR A 32 4.25 24.71 24.32
C TYR A 32 5.57 23.95 24.41
N LYS A 33 5.72 22.87 23.64
CA LYS A 33 6.89 21.98 23.74
C LYS A 33 7.18 21.28 22.43
N GLU A 34 8.45 21.27 22.05
CA GLU A 34 8.95 20.52 20.90
C GLU A 34 8.79 19.01 21.09
N ARG A 35 8.34 18.31 20.04
CA ARG A 35 8.33 16.85 19.97
C ARG A 35 9.33 16.39 18.91
N ARG A 36 10.31 15.59 19.33
CA ARG A 36 11.25 14.89 18.43
C ARG A 36 10.87 13.42 18.36
N SER A 37 10.80 12.87 17.14
CA SER A 37 10.48 11.46 16.92
C SER A 37 11.28 10.92 15.75
N LEU A 38 11.71 9.68 15.85
CA LEU A 38 12.36 8.94 14.78
C LEU A 38 11.43 7.83 14.30
N ALA A 39 11.38 7.60 13.00
CA ALA A 39 10.59 6.55 12.39
C ALA A 39 11.46 5.74 11.43
N PHE A 40 11.25 4.43 11.42
CA PHE A 40 11.91 3.49 10.51
C PHE A 40 10.85 2.81 9.65
N PHE A 41 11.15 2.63 8.37
CA PHE A 41 10.28 1.96 7.42
C PHE A 41 10.94 0.69 6.91
N LEU A 42 10.22 -0.42 7.02
CA LEU A 42 10.61 -1.68 6.38
C LEU A 42 9.96 -1.73 5.00
N CYS A 43 10.79 -1.53 3.97
CA CYS A 43 10.36 -1.53 2.58
C CYS A 43 10.88 -2.78 1.86
N PRO A 44 10.05 -3.46 1.05
CA PRO A 44 10.55 -4.48 0.13
C PRO A 44 11.53 -3.88 -0.88
N LYS A 45 12.36 -4.73 -1.49
CA LYS A 45 13.15 -4.34 -2.66
C LYS A 45 12.20 -4.04 -3.84
N GLU A 46 12.56 -3.09 -4.69
CA GLU A 46 11.68 -2.54 -5.75
C GLU A 46 11.09 -3.60 -6.69
N ASP A 47 11.89 -4.58 -7.07
CA ASP A 47 11.56 -5.71 -7.94
C ASP A 47 10.70 -6.79 -7.27
N LYS A 48 10.47 -6.71 -5.95
CA LYS A 48 9.70 -7.73 -5.23
C LYS A 48 8.23 -7.65 -5.56
N VAL A 49 7.70 -8.77 -6.02
CA VAL A 49 6.27 -8.99 -6.24
C VAL A 49 5.56 -9.12 -4.90
N VAL A 50 4.58 -8.26 -4.68
CA VAL A 50 3.65 -8.30 -3.57
C VAL A 50 2.44 -9.11 -4.02
N ARG A 51 2.28 -10.30 -3.44
CA ARG A 51 1.12 -11.17 -3.66
C ARG A 51 0.69 -11.85 -2.35
N PRO A 52 -0.61 -12.03 -2.09
CA PRO A 52 -1.05 -12.80 -0.95
C PRO A 52 -0.60 -14.27 -1.09
N PRO A 53 -0.15 -14.91 0.00
CA PRO A 53 0.09 -16.35 0.05
C PRO A 53 -1.14 -17.16 -0.40
N GLU A 54 -0.89 -18.24 -1.14
CA GLU A 54 -1.94 -19.06 -1.75
C GLU A 54 -2.84 -19.73 -0.71
N ASP A 55 -2.30 -20.10 0.45
CA ASP A 55 -3.08 -20.68 1.55
C ASP A 55 -4.08 -19.68 2.14
N ILE A 56 -3.74 -18.39 2.16
CA ILE A 56 -4.64 -17.32 2.61
C ILE A 56 -5.74 -17.09 1.57
N VAL A 57 -5.38 -17.03 0.28
CA VAL A 57 -6.35 -16.87 -0.81
C VAL A 57 -7.33 -18.04 -0.85
N LEU A 58 -6.85 -19.28 -0.67
CA LEU A 58 -7.70 -20.47 -0.62
C LEU A 58 -8.69 -20.40 0.55
N LYS A 59 -8.24 -19.95 1.73
CA LYS A 59 -9.10 -19.78 2.92
C LYS A 59 -10.15 -18.67 2.73
N ASP A 60 -9.78 -17.57 2.05
CA ASP A 60 -10.69 -16.45 1.79
C ASP A 60 -11.60 -16.69 0.58
N GLY A 61 -11.32 -17.73 -0.23
CA GLY A 61 -12.05 -18.08 -1.46
C GLY A 61 -11.88 -17.09 -2.61
N THR A 62 -11.26 -15.92 -2.38
CA THR A 62 -11.09 -14.87 -3.38
C THR A 62 -9.80 -14.09 -3.17
N LYS A 63 -9.20 -13.65 -4.27
CA LYS A 63 -8.02 -12.78 -4.28
C LYS A 63 -8.47 -11.32 -4.38
N GLN A 64 -8.23 -10.52 -3.33
CA GLN A 64 -8.72 -9.13 -3.26
C GLN A 64 -7.86 -8.13 -4.03
N TYR A 65 -6.57 -8.42 -4.20
CA TYR A 65 -5.61 -7.51 -4.83
C TYR A 65 -4.86 -8.22 -5.97
N PRO A 66 -4.60 -7.56 -7.09
CA PRO A 66 -3.76 -8.12 -8.15
C PRO A 66 -2.32 -8.27 -7.67
N ASP A 67 -1.51 -8.98 -8.45
CA ASP A 67 -0.06 -9.02 -8.22
C ASP A 67 0.57 -7.75 -8.80
N PHE A 68 1.48 -7.16 -8.03
CA PHE A 68 2.22 -5.96 -8.40
C PHE A 68 3.60 -5.96 -7.78
N THR A 69 4.51 -5.16 -8.33
CA THR A 69 5.83 -4.95 -7.73
C THR A 69 5.79 -3.80 -6.74
N TRP A 70 6.68 -3.81 -5.74
CA TRP A 70 6.78 -2.69 -4.80
C TRP A 70 7.01 -1.36 -5.51
N SER A 71 7.80 -1.35 -6.59
CA SER A 71 8.01 -0.15 -7.42
C SER A 71 6.72 0.41 -8.02
N ASN A 72 5.76 -0.43 -8.44
CA ASN A 72 4.47 0.07 -8.95
C ASN A 72 3.69 0.86 -7.89
N LEU A 73 3.65 0.36 -6.66
CA LEU A 73 2.93 1.02 -5.56
C LEU A 73 3.67 2.28 -5.09
N LEU A 74 5.00 2.24 -5.07
CA LEU A 74 5.85 3.38 -4.75
C LEU A 74 5.67 4.50 -5.77
N GLU A 75 5.73 4.17 -7.06
CA GLU A 75 5.51 5.12 -8.15
C GLU A 75 4.11 5.75 -8.08
N PHE A 76 3.07 4.94 -7.90
CA PHE A 76 1.70 5.42 -7.77
C PHE A 76 1.57 6.45 -6.64
N THR A 77 2.12 6.14 -5.47
CA THR A 77 2.00 7.00 -4.27
C THR A 77 2.92 8.22 -4.28
N GLN A 78 3.99 8.20 -5.05
CA GLN A 78 4.90 9.35 -5.18
C GLN A 78 4.51 10.30 -6.30
N LYS A 79 4.03 9.79 -7.45
CA LYS A 79 3.78 10.60 -8.64
C LYS A 79 2.32 10.93 -8.88
N TYR A 80 1.40 10.02 -8.52
CA TYR A 80 0.02 10.07 -9.01
C TYR A 80 -1.04 10.20 -7.91
N TYR A 81 -0.74 9.80 -6.67
CA TYR A 81 -1.77 9.69 -5.63
C TYR A 81 -1.25 9.95 -4.22
N ARG A 82 -1.93 10.83 -3.47
CA ARG A 82 -1.63 11.04 -2.05
C ARG A 82 -2.18 9.90 -1.20
N ALA A 83 -1.31 9.19 -0.49
CA ALA A 83 -1.71 8.06 0.35
C ALA A 83 -2.77 8.40 1.42
N ASP A 84 -3.79 7.53 1.52
CA ASP A 84 -4.98 7.62 2.36
C ASP A 84 -5.62 6.21 2.55
N GLU A 85 -6.89 6.13 2.97
CA GLU A 85 -7.61 4.87 3.12
C GLU A 85 -7.99 4.20 1.79
N ALA A 86 -8.26 4.99 0.75
CA ALA A 86 -8.68 4.52 -0.57
C ALA A 86 -7.50 4.09 -1.47
N THR A 87 -6.26 4.27 -1.00
CA THR A 87 -5.04 4.03 -1.78
C THR A 87 -5.03 2.68 -2.50
N MET A 88 -5.34 1.57 -1.82
CA MET A 88 -5.29 0.24 -2.44
C MET A 88 -6.35 0.04 -3.54
N HIS A 89 -7.52 0.66 -3.38
CA HIS A 89 -8.58 0.61 -4.37
C HIS A 89 -8.19 1.40 -5.63
N ASN A 90 -7.75 2.64 -5.43
CA ASN A 90 -7.34 3.52 -6.53
C ASN A 90 -6.07 3.02 -7.22
N PHE A 91 -5.12 2.46 -6.46
CA PHE A 91 -3.94 1.79 -7.00
C PHE A 91 -4.33 0.61 -7.89
N THR A 92 -5.25 -0.25 -7.44
CA THR A 92 -5.71 -1.40 -8.23
C THR A 92 -6.32 -0.95 -9.55
N LYS A 93 -7.17 0.08 -9.54
CA LYS A 93 -7.74 0.66 -10.76
C LYS A 93 -6.66 1.19 -11.70
N TRP A 94 -5.72 1.98 -11.17
CA TRP A 94 -4.61 2.56 -11.94
C TRP A 94 -3.71 1.47 -12.56
N LEU A 95 -3.41 0.42 -11.79
CA LEU A 95 -2.58 -0.70 -12.24
C LEU A 95 -3.25 -1.49 -13.37
N LEU A 96 -4.56 -1.69 -13.28
CA LEU A 96 -5.32 -2.40 -14.31
C LEU A 96 -5.48 -1.56 -15.58
N SER A 97 -5.62 -0.23 -15.46
CA SER A 97 -5.67 0.66 -16.63
C SER A 97 -4.33 0.83 -17.36
N SER A 98 -3.22 0.59 -16.67
CA SER A 98 -1.86 0.77 -17.22
C SER A 98 -1.27 -0.48 -17.87
N LYS A 99 -1.84 -1.67 -17.61
CA LYS A 99 -1.43 -2.89 -18.30
C LYS A 99 -2.06 -2.96 -19.70
N PRO A 100 -1.28 -3.19 -20.77
CA PRO A 100 -1.84 -3.52 -22.07
C PRO A 100 -2.67 -4.79 -21.94
N GLN A 101 -3.88 -4.80 -22.51
CA GLN A 101 -4.65 -6.04 -22.65
C GLN A 101 -3.80 -7.03 -23.44
N THR A 102 -3.33 -8.09 -22.80
CA THR A 102 -2.77 -9.23 -23.52
C THR A 102 -3.97 -9.98 -24.09
N PRO A 103 -4.12 -10.09 -25.43
CA PRO A 103 -5.20 -10.88 -25.99
C PRO A 103 -5.07 -12.31 -25.48
N SER A 104 -6.11 -12.84 -24.85
CA SER A 104 -6.22 -14.26 -24.54
C SER A 104 -6.14 -15.03 -25.85
N SER A 105 -5.07 -15.81 -26.02
CA SER A 105 -4.98 -16.81 -27.06
C SER A 105 -5.81 -18.03 -26.72
#